data_AF-A0A7Y3H2L0-F1
#
_entry.id   AF-A0A7Y3H2L0-F1
#
_cell.length_a   1.000
_cell.length_b   1.000
_cell.length_c   1.000
_cell.angle_alpha   90.00
_cell.angle_beta   90.00
_cell.angle_gamma   90.00
#
_symmetry.space_group_name_H-M   'P 1'
#
loop_
_entity.id
_entity.type
_entity.pdbx_description
1 polymer ?
#
loop_
_entity_poly.entity_id
_entity_poly.type
_entity_poly.pdbx_seq_one_letter_code
_entity_poly.pdbx_strand_id
1 'polypeptide(L)'
;MNKSDLKDLPIDKLKAKEKNTKTLIGVYIPIILAMLFFLGRDYIGGKGIETTFLVITICAFGGLASLLSNLKVIREEIENRS
;
A
#
# COMPACT_ATOMS: atom_id res chain seq x y z
N MET A 1 5.85 5.20 -9.16
CA MET A 1 6.18 6.61 -9.41
C MET A 1 7.54 6.68 -10.07
N ASN A 2 7.76 7.57 -11.04
CA ASN A 2 9.00 7.58 -11.80
C ASN A 2 10.10 8.31 -11.02
N LYS A 3 11.34 7.79 -10.98
CA LYS A 3 12.45 8.38 -10.19
C LYS A 3 12.67 9.86 -10.54
N SER A 4 12.39 10.25 -11.77
CA SER A 4 12.50 11.63 -12.26
C SER A 4 11.62 12.61 -11.46
N ASP A 5 10.38 12.23 -11.11
CA ASP A 5 9.48 13.10 -10.36
C ASP A 5 9.93 13.32 -8.90
N LEU A 6 10.72 12.40 -8.35
CA LEU A 6 11.30 12.58 -7.00
C LEU A 6 12.55 13.43 -7.02
N LYS A 7 13.24 13.49 -8.16
CA LYS A 7 14.54 14.15 -8.24
C LYS A 7 14.43 15.67 -8.09
N ASP A 8 13.33 16.25 -8.54
CA ASP A 8 13.08 17.69 -8.45
C ASP A 8 12.50 18.13 -7.10
N LEU A 9 12.16 17.20 -6.20
CA LEU A 9 11.61 17.54 -4.90
C LEU A 9 12.71 17.88 -3.87
N PRO A 10 12.52 18.95 -3.06
CA PRO A 10 13.39 19.21 -1.93
C PRO A 10 13.22 18.15 -0.84
N ILE A 11 14.27 17.92 -0.05
CA ILE A 11 14.36 16.83 0.96
C ILE A 11 13.19 16.88 1.97
N ASP A 12 12.73 18.08 2.35
CA ASP A 12 11.58 18.23 3.26
C ASP A 12 10.27 17.68 2.66
N LYS A 13 10.07 17.86 1.35
CA LYS A 13 8.90 17.33 0.65
C LYS A 13 9.01 15.80 0.48
N LEU A 14 10.22 15.28 0.29
CA LEU A 14 10.49 13.83 0.28
C LEU A 14 10.16 13.18 1.62
N LYS A 15 10.62 13.75 2.75
CA LYS A 15 10.30 13.27 4.10
C LYS A 15 8.80 13.36 4.42
N ALA A 16 8.13 14.44 4.02
CA ALA A 16 6.68 14.57 4.16
C ALA A 16 5.95 13.47 3.38
N LYS A 17 6.41 13.16 2.16
CA LYS A 17 5.84 12.10 1.31
C LYS A 17 6.08 10.71 1.88
N GLU A 18 7.24 10.45 2.48
CA GLU A 18 7.54 9.21 3.20
C GLU A 18 6.57 9.01 4.37
N LYS A 19 6.41 10.03 5.23
CA LYS A 19 5.51 9.98 6.39
C LYS A 19 4.06 9.75 5.96
N ASN A 20 3.62 10.41 4.90
CA ASN A 20 2.26 10.25 4.39
C ASN A 20 2.04 8.84 3.82
N THR A 21 3.00 8.32 3.05
CA THR A 21 2.96 6.95 2.50
C THR A 21 2.94 5.90 3.61
N LYS A 22 3.75 6.08 4.67
CA LYS A 22 3.76 5.21 5.85
C LYS A 22 2.44 5.22 6.62
N THR A 23 1.82 6.40 6.74
CA THR A 23 0.49 6.55 7.35
C THR A 23 -0.56 5.83 6.51
N LEU A 24 -0.51 5.99 5.19
CA LEU A 24 -1.43 5.32 4.26
C LEU A 24 -1.32 3.80 4.38
N ILE A 25 -0.09 3.25 4.40
CA ILE A 25 0.17 1.82 4.64
C ILE A 25 -0.42 1.38 5.99
N GLY A 26 -0.26 2.19 7.04
CA GLY A 26 -0.80 1.91 8.37
C GLY A 26 -2.33 1.80 8.39
N VAL A 27 -3.04 2.55 7.54
CA VAL A 27 -4.50 2.46 7.37
C VAL A 27 -4.89 1.31 6.44
N TYR A 28 -4.07 1.03 5.43
CA TYR A 28 -4.35 0.00 4.42
C TYR A 28 -4.29 -1.42 4.99
N ILE A 29 -3.35 -1.69 5.90
CA ILE A 29 -3.19 -3.01 6.55
C ILE A 29 -4.46 -3.46 7.29
N PRO A 30 -5.05 -2.69 8.23
CA PRO A 30 -6.25 -3.13 8.95
C PRO A 30 -7.45 -3.30 8.02
N ILE A 31 -7.55 -2.53 6.93
CA ILE A 31 -8.60 -2.70 5.92
C ILE A 31 -8.45 -4.06 5.23
N ILE A 32 -7.24 -4.41 4.77
CA ILE A 32 -6.97 -5.71 4.15
C ILE A 32 -7.26 -6.86 5.13
N LEU A 33 -6.84 -6.73 6.40
CA LEU A 33 -7.08 -7.75 7.42
C LEU A 33 -8.57 -7.94 7.70
N ALA A 34 -9.33 -6.86 7.84
CA ALA A 34 -10.78 -6.94 8.02
C ALA A 34 -11.43 -7.62 6.81
N MET A 35 -10.99 -7.27 5.60
CA MET A 35 -11.52 -7.84 4.37
C MET A 35 -11.23 -9.34 4.26
N LEU A 36 -10.00 -9.78 4.59
CA LEU A 36 -9.64 -11.19 4.67
C LEU A 36 -10.44 -11.95 5.73
N PHE A 37 -10.71 -11.32 6.87
CA PHE A 37 -11.53 -11.90 7.92
C PHE A 37 -12.97 -12.16 7.43
N PHE A 38 -13.59 -11.19 6.73
CA PHE A 38 -14.90 -11.40 6.11
C PHE A 38 -14.87 -12.48 5.04
N LEU A 39 -13.86 -12.47 4.17
CA LEU A 39 -13.69 -13.46 3.10
C LEU A 39 -13.57 -14.89 3.67
N GLY A 40 -12.75 -15.07 4.71
CA GLY A 40 -12.56 -16.34 5.38
C GLY A 40 -13.80 -16.79 6.14
N ARG A 41 -14.50 -15.87 6.81
CA ARG A 41 -15.75 -16.17 7.51
C ARG A 41 -16.84 -16.66 6.56
N ASP A 42 -17.02 -16.00 5.41
CA ASP A 42 -18.02 -16.41 4.42
C ASP A 42 -17.66 -17.77 3.81
N TYR A 43 -16.38 -17.99 3.47
CA TYR A 43 -15.90 -19.28 2.97
C TYR A 43 -16.17 -20.44 3.94
N ILE A 44 -15.85 -20.27 5.22
CA ILE A 44 -16.10 -21.28 6.27
C ILE A 44 -17.61 -21.44 6.52
N GLY A 45 -18.38 -20.37 6.40
CA GLY A 45 -19.84 -20.36 6.57
C GLY A 45 -20.62 -21.03 5.42
N GLY A 46 -19.94 -21.60 4.43
CA GLY A 46 -20.57 -22.28 3.28
C GLY A 46 -21.19 -21.32 2.26
N LYS A 47 -21.04 -20.01 2.46
CA LYS A 47 -21.33 -19.02 1.41
C LYS A 47 -20.13 -19.04 0.48
N GLY A 48 -20.33 -19.46 -0.77
CA GLY A 48 -19.26 -19.47 -1.77
C GLY A 48 -18.55 -18.11 -1.82
N ILE A 49 -17.24 -18.11 -2.06
CA ILE A 49 -16.48 -16.87 -2.18
C ILE A 49 -16.98 -16.12 -3.41
N GLU A 50 -17.56 -14.93 -3.21
CA GLU A 50 -17.89 -14.06 -4.33
C GLU A 50 -16.62 -13.63 -5.06
N THR A 51 -16.60 -13.87 -6.38
CA THR A 51 -15.47 -13.50 -7.25
C THR A 51 -15.14 -12.01 -7.15
N THR A 52 -16.15 -11.15 -6.97
CA THR A 52 -16.01 -9.72 -6.72
C THR A 52 -15.13 -9.42 -5.50
N PHE A 53 -15.37 -10.12 -4.39
CA PHE A 53 -14.65 -9.93 -3.14
C PHE A 53 -13.20 -10.40 -3.24
N LEU A 54 -12.95 -11.49 -3.99
CA LEU A 54 -11.60 -11.95 -4.33
C LEU A 54 -10.83 -10.92 -5.16
N VAL A 55 -11.45 -10.37 -6.21
CA VAL A 55 -10.83 -9.36 -7.08
C VAL A 55 -10.47 -8.12 -6.27
N ILE A 56 -11.39 -7.60 -5.45
CA ILE A 56 -11.13 -6.42 -4.60
C ILE A 56 -9.97 -6.72 -3.63
N THR A 57 -9.89 -7.92 -3.06
CA THR A 57 -8.82 -8.31 -2.13
C THR A 57 -7.47 -8.30 -2.84
N ILE A 58 -7.40 -8.89 -4.04
CA ILE A 58 -6.19 -8.91 -4.88
C ILE A 58 -5.77 -7.49 -5.26
N CYS A 59 -6.71 -6.64 -5.67
CA CYS A 59 -6.45 -5.23 -5.99
C CYS A 59 -5.92 -4.47 -4.77
N ALA A 60 -6.46 -4.72 -3.58
CA ALA A 60 -5.95 -4.12 -2.34
C ALA A 60 -4.50 -4.56 -2.06
N PHE A 61 -4.18 -5.84 -2.21
CA PHE A 61 -2.79 -6.31 -2.10
C PHE A 61 -1.86 -5.66 -3.13
N GLY A 62 -2.29 -5.53 -4.38
CA GLY A 62 -1.54 -4.82 -5.42
C GLY A 62 -1.31 -3.34 -5.10
N GLY A 63 -2.33 -2.66 -4.55
CA GLY A 63 -2.24 -1.29 -4.06
C GLY A 63 -1.22 -1.14 -2.93
N LEU A 64 -1.25 -2.05 -1.96
CA LEU A 64 -0.30 -2.09 -0.85
C LEU A 64 1.14 -2.32 -1.35
N ALA A 65 1.34 -3.27 -2.27
CA ALA A 65 2.65 -3.54 -2.86
C ALA A 65 3.20 -2.31 -3.60
N SER A 66 2.34 -1.59 -4.33
CA SER A 66 2.72 -0.33 -4.99
C SER A 66 3.13 0.75 -4.00
N LEU A 67 2.41 0.90 -2.88
CA LEU A 67 2.77 1.84 -1.82
C LEU A 67 4.11 1.52 -1.17
N LEU A 68 4.38 0.23 -0.89
CA LEU A 68 5.66 -0.23 -0.34
C LEU A 68 6.82 0.03 -1.32
N SER A 69 6.61 -0.25 -2.60
CA SER A 69 7.60 0.03 -3.65
C SER A 69 7.91 1.52 -3.75
N ASN A 70 6.88 2.38 -3.74
CA ASN A 70 7.07 3.84 -3.72
C ASN A 70 7.79 4.31 -2.46
N LEU A 71 7.48 3.76 -1.29
CA LEU A 71 8.17 4.09 -0.04
C LEU A 71 9.66 3.75 -0.12
N LYS A 72 10.00 2.59 -0.70
CA LYS A 72 11.39 2.17 -0.91
C LYS A 72 12.14 3.13 -1.83
N VAL A 73 11.52 3.54 -2.94
CA VAL A 73 12.10 4.52 -3.87
C VAL A 73 12.30 5.89 -3.21
N ILE A 74 11.33 6.37 -2.42
CA ILE A 74 11.47 7.63 -1.65
C ILE A 74 12.64 7.54 -0.68
N ARG A 75 12.77 6.41 0.03
CA ARG A 75 13.83 6.20 1.02
C ARG A 75 15.22 6.11 0.40
N GLU A 76 15.36 5.40 -0.73
CA GLU A 76 16.61 5.39 -1.53
C GLU A 76 17.00 6.80 -1.99
N GLU A 77 16.04 7.64 -2.40
CA GLU A 77 16.31 9.00 -2.85
C GLU A 77 16.72 9.92 -1.68
N ILE A 78 16.13 9.73 -0.50
CA ILE A 78 16.56 10.47 0.72
C ILE A 78 17.97 10.05 1.13
N GLU A 79 18.27 8.74 1.12
CA GLU A 79 19.58 8.19 1.51
C GLU A 79 20.70 8.64 0.55
N ASN A 80 20.45 8.67 -0.76
CA ASN A 80 21.42 9.17 -1.74
C ASN A 80 21.69 10.68 -1.66
N ARG A 81 20.82 11.46 -0.99
CA ARG A 81 20.92 12.93 -0.89
C ARG A 81 21.32 13.43 0.50
N SER A 82 21.38 12.54 1.48
CA SER A 82 21.74 12.85 2.87
C SER A 82 23.21 12.54 3.13
#